data_AF-A0A7C0XDB9-F1
#
_entry.id   AF-A0A7C0XDB9-F1
#
_cell.length_a   1.000
_cell.length_b   1.000
_cell.length_c   1.000
_cell.angle_alpha   90.00
_cell.angle_beta   90.00
_cell.angle_gamma   90.00
#
_symmetry.space_group_name_H-M   'P 1'
#
loop_
_entity.id
_entity.type
_entity.pdbx_description
1 polymer ?
#
loop_
_entity_poly.entity_id
_entity_poly.type
_entity_poly.pdbx_seq_one_letter_code
_entity_poly.pdbx_strand_id
1 'polypeptide(L)'
;MHSVDYNSSTTKSPKHQNIQSFNPSRSAAILAGGKSRRFGSNKALAPWFTGHMIDALVQTAASACQEVIIIANESEPYSYLGLPIFPDILPGLGPLAGLQSALHNAKAERIFLLGCDMPLLNSELLNLMWEIPTWAPVVIPGTPQGLEPLHAIYHKSLLPIVNNRI
;
A
#
# COMPACT_ATOMS: atom_id res chain seq x y z
N MET A 1 18.96 -63.94 32.82
CA MET A 1 17.81 -63.78 33.73
C MET A 1 17.89 -62.38 34.31
N HIS A 2 17.04 -61.46 33.82
CA HIS A 2 16.75 -60.10 34.32
C HIS A 2 17.91 -59.08 34.34
N SER A 3 17.79 -57.80 33.95
CA SER A 3 16.74 -57.00 33.30
C SER A 3 17.46 -55.78 32.66
N VAL A 4 16.87 -55.24 31.60
CA VAL A 4 17.31 -54.04 30.90
C VAL A 4 16.71 -52.81 31.60
N ASP A 5 17.53 -51.89 32.09
CA ASP A 5 17.07 -50.58 32.55
C ASP A 5 17.37 -49.51 31.50
N TYR A 6 16.29 -49.00 30.91
CA TYR A 6 16.25 -48.01 29.85
C TYR A 6 16.38 -46.60 30.46
N ASN A 7 17.53 -45.95 30.28
CA ASN A 7 17.72 -44.58 30.72
C ASN A 7 16.96 -43.62 29.80
N SER A 8 15.93 -42.96 30.33
CA SER A 8 15.06 -42.01 29.65
C SER A 8 15.79 -40.69 29.39
N SER A 9 16.39 -40.53 28.21
CA SER A 9 16.81 -39.24 27.67
C SER A 9 15.65 -38.63 26.87
N THR A 10 14.77 -37.88 27.54
CA THR A 10 13.80 -37.00 26.88
C THR A 10 14.53 -35.91 26.10
N THR A 11 14.53 -36.06 24.79
CA THR A 11 14.85 -35.04 23.80
C THR A 11 13.89 -33.86 23.97
N LYS A 12 14.40 -32.71 24.43
CA LYS A 12 13.65 -31.45 24.38
C LYS A 12 13.63 -30.97 22.93
N SER A 13 12.47 -31.09 22.29
CA SER A 13 12.18 -30.48 20.99
C SER A 13 12.43 -28.97 21.02
N PRO A 14 13.00 -28.36 19.95
CA PRO A 14 13.26 -26.93 19.93
C PRO A 14 11.95 -26.15 19.92
N LYS A 15 11.84 -25.22 20.87
CA LYS A 15 10.69 -24.33 21.09
C LYS A 15 10.36 -23.56 19.82
N HIS A 16 9.07 -23.54 19.47
CA HIS A 16 8.47 -22.60 18.52
C HIS A 16 8.96 -21.17 18.83
N GLN A 17 9.81 -20.62 17.95
CA GLN A 17 10.14 -19.21 17.99
C GLN A 17 8.91 -18.45 17.51
N ASN A 18 8.36 -17.60 18.39
CA ASN A 18 7.33 -16.63 18.04
C ASN A 18 7.87 -15.74 16.91
N ILE A 19 7.40 -15.95 15.68
CA ILE A 19 7.55 -14.97 14.61
C ILE A 19 6.64 -13.81 15.02
N GLN A 20 7.20 -12.79 15.67
CA GLN A 20 6.48 -11.53 15.83
C GLN A 20 6.12 -11.05 14.43
N SER A 21 4.83 -10.96 14.12
CA SER A 21 4.34 -10.44 12.85
C SER A 21 4.85 -9.00 12.72
N PHE A 22 5.81 -8.78 11.81
CA PHE A 22 6.28 -7.43 11.49
C PHE A 22 5.13 -6.64 10.89
N ASN A 23 4.57 -5.70 11.65
CA ASN A 23 3.58 -4.78 11.13
C ASN A 23 4.31 -3.54 10.60
N PRO A 24 4.21 -3.20 9.30
CA PRO A 24 4.88 -2.04 8.75
C PRO A 24 4.37 -0.77 9.43
N SER A 25 5.27 0.20 9.67
CA SER A 25 4.89 1.50 10.22
C SER A 25 4.41 2.47 9.13
N ARG A 26 4.76 2.21 7.86
CA ARG A 26 4.42 3.01 6.69
C ARG A 26 4.01 2.11 5.53
N SER A 27 2.79 2.30 5.04
CA SER A 27 2.30 1.68 3.81
C SER A 27 2.09 2.74 2.72
N ALA A 28 2.23 2.34 1.47
CA ALA A 28 1.77 3.10 0.31
C ALA A 28 0.76 2.27 -0.47
N ALA A 29 -0.26 2.94 -1.00
CA ALA A 29 -1.28 2.38 -1.88
C ALA A 29 -1.30 3.18 -3.18
N ILE A 30 -0.97 2.51 -4.28
CA ILE A 30 -0.97 3.12 -5.62
C ILE A 30 -2.32 2.83 -6.29
N LEU A 31 -3.06 3.88 -6.62
CA LEU A 31 -4.30 3.79 -7.38
C LEU A 31 -3.97 3.63 -8.87
N ALA A 32 -3.95 2.37 -9.31
CA ALA A 32 -3.76 2.00 -10.71
C ALA A 32 -5.07 1.65 -11.42
N GLY A 33 -6.19 1.61 -10.67
CA GLY A 33 -7.55 1.44 -11.18
C GLY A 33 -8.24 2.74 -11.55
N GLY A 34 -9.21 2.64 -12.47
CA GLY A 34 -10.11 3.73 -12.82
C GLY A 34 -10.54 3.68 -14.27
N LYS A 35 -11.78 4.09 -14.53
CA LYS A 35 -12.29 4.27 -15.89
C LYS A 35 -11.61 5.49 -16.50
N SER A 36 -10.40 5.34 -17.03
CA SER A 36 -9.81 6.22 -18.05
C SER A 36 -10.58 6.12 -19.38
N ARG A 37 -11.94 6.07 -19.31
CA ARG A 37 -12.86 6.04 -20.45
C ARG A 37 -12.70 7.26 -21.36
N ARG A 38 -12.12 8.35 -20.87
CA ARG A 38 -11.80 9.54 -21.67
C ARG A 38 -10.44 9.47 -22.38
N PHE A 39 -9.53 8.57 -21.95
CA PHE A 39 -8.18 8.43 -22.51
C PHE A 39 -7.95 7.11 -23.26
N GLY A 40 -8.89 6.17 -23.23
CA GLY A 40 -8.85 4.93 -24.02
C GLY A 40 -7.73 3.94 -23.64
N SER A 41 -6.84 4.29 -22.71
CA SER A 41 -5.70 3.48 -22.28
C SER A 41 -5.47 3.52 -20.76
N ASN A 42 -4.80 2.48 -20.26
CA ASN A 42 -4.40 2.35 -18.87
C ASN A 42 -3.17 3.24 -18.61
N LYS A 43 -3.38 4.41 -18.00
CA LYS A 43 -2.30 5.38 -17.72
C LYS A 43 -1.17 4.81 -16.86
N ALA A 44 -1.47 3.91 -15.92
CA ALA A 44 -0.46 3.29 -15.08
C ALA A 44 0.55 2.48 -15.91
N LEU A 45 0.11 1.92 -17.05
CA LEU A 45 0.91 1.19 -18.01
C LEU A 45 1.34 2.06 -19.21
N ALA A 46 1.20 3.38 -19.13
CA ALA A 46 1.75 4.25 -20.15
C ALA A 46 3.29 4.11 -20.15
N PRO A 47 3.93 4.00 -21.34
CA PRO A 47 5.39 3.93 -21.42
C PRO A 47 6.07 5.10 -20.71
N TRP A 48 7.09 4.79 -19.93
CA TRP A 48 7.89 5.73 -19.18
C TRP A 48 9.36 5.31 -19.19
N PHE A 49 10.19 6.04 -19.94
CA PHE A 49 11.57 5.64 -20.25
C PHE A 49 11.66 4.18 -20.71
N THR A 50 12.25 3.31 -19.90
CA THR A 50 12.47 1.88 -20.21
C THR A 50 11.39 0.96 -19.64
N GLY A 51 10.36 1.50 -18.99
CA GLY A 51 9.27 0.73 -18.37
C GLY A 51 7.94 1.46 -18.50
N HIS A 52 7.13 1.39 -17.46
CA HIS A 52 5.81 2.00 -17.32
C HIS A 52 5.81 3.07 -16.22
N MET A 53 4.82 3.95 -16.24
CA MET A 53 4.66 4.97 -15.18
C MET A 53 4.61 4.33 -13.78
N ILE A 54 3.88 3.24 -13.61
CA ILE A 54 3.75 2.56 -12.31
C ILE A 54 5.09 2.04 -11.76
N ASP A 55 6.06 1.70 -12.61
CA ASP A 55 7.37 1.22 -12.18
C ASP A 55 8.12 2.29 -11.37
N ALA A 56 8.12 3.53 -11.88
CA ALA A 56 8.74 4.67 -11.20
C ALA A 56 8.04 5.00 -9.88
N LEU A 57 6.71 4.88 -9.83
CA LEU A 57 5.95 5.09 -8.60
C LEU A 57 6.25 4.02 -7.56
N VAL A 58 6.27 2.75 -7.95
CA VAL A 58 6.58 1.62 -7.05
C VAL A 58 7.98 1.79 -6.48
N GLN A 59 8.97 2.09 -7.33
CA GLN A 59 10.34 2.31 -6.89
C GLN A 59 10.43 3.44 -5.86
N THR A 60 9.77 4.58 -6.13
CA THR A 60 9.78 5.73 -5.24
C THR A 60 9.04 5.45 -3.93
N ALA A 61 7.86 4.82 -3.99
CA ALA A 61 7.07 4.46 -2.81
C ALA A 61 7.82 3.46 -1.91
N ALA A 62 8.47 2.46 -2.49
CA ALA A 62 9.27 1.47 -1.77
C ALA A 62 10.50 2.08 -1.09
N SER A 63 11.00 3.22 -1.55
CA SER A 63 12.09 3.95 -0.87
C SER A 63 11.65 4.63 0.44
N ALA A 64 10.36 4.89 0.61
CA ALA A 64 9.80 5.62 1.75
C ALA A 64 8.87 4.79 2.66
N CYS A 65 8.42 3.62 2.18
CA CYS A 65 7.44 2.75 2.85
C CYS A 65 7.91 1.30 2.92
N GLN A 66 7.57 0.58 4.00
CA GLN A 66 7.90 -0.85 4.14
C GLN A 66 6.90 -1.76 3.43
N GLU A 67 5.72 -1.23 3.10
CA GLU A 67 4.70 -1.92 2.33
C GLU A 67 4.25 -1.03 1.16
N VAL A 68 4.13 -1.64 -0.01
CA VAL A 68 3.50 -1.03 -1.18
C VAL A 68 2.43 -2.00 -1.66
N ILE A 69 1.21 -1.51 -1.82
CA ILE A 69 0.07 -2.23 -2.40
C ILE A 69 -0.45 -1.49 -3.63
N ILE A 70 -1.09 -2.21 -4.53
CA ILE A 70 -1.72 -1.66 -5.73
C ILE A 70 -3.22 -1.82 -5.60
N ILE A 71 -3.96 -0.75 -5.85
CA ILE A 71 -5.42 -0.79 -5.96
C ILE A 71 -5.80 -0.78 -7.44
N ALA A 72 -6.26 -1.91 -7.94
CA ALA A 72 -6.64 -2.13 -9.33
C ALA A 72 -7.68 -3.24 -9.47
N ASN A 73 -8.72 -3.00 -10.28
CA ASN A 73 -9.78 -3.97 -10.54
C ASN A 73 -9.34 -5.14 -11.44
N GLU A 74 -8.25 -4.96 -12.19
CA GLU A 74 -7.60 -6.00 -12.99
C GLU A 74 -6.18 -6.18 -12.44
N SER A 75 -5.83 -7.40 -12.04
CA SER A 75 -4.52 -7.70 -11.42
C SER A 75 -3.46 -8.15 -12.41
N GLU A 76 -3.87 -8.82 -13.50
CA GLU A 76 -2.97 -9.41 -14.49
C GLU A 76 -1.92 -8.41 -15.02
N PRO A 77 -2.29 -7.16 -15.37
CA PRO A 77 -1.33 -6.23 -15.97
C PRO A 77 -0.25 -5.74 -15.01
N TYR A 78 -0.40 -5.97 -13.71
CA TYR A 78 0.51 -5.53 -12.66
C TYR A 78 1.23 -6.69 -11.97
N SER A 79 0.93 -7.93 -12.37
CA SER A 79 1.44 -9.15 -11.74
C SER A 79 2.98 -9.23 -11.72
N TYR A 80 3.64 -8.67 -12.74
CA TYR A 80 5.09 -8.62 -12.85
C TYR A 80 5.78 -7.82 -11.73
N LEU A 81 5.04 -6.95 -11.04
CA LEU A 81 5.57 -6.15 -9.93
C LEU A 81 5.76 -6.97 -8.65
N GLY A 82 5.13 -8.14 -8.54
CA GLY A 82 5.22 -8.99 -7.35
C GLY A 82 4.65 -8.37 -6.07
N LEU A 83 3.82 -7.32 -6.20
CA LEU A 83 3.19 -6.62 -5.09
C LEU A 83 1.77 -7.15 -4.82
N PRO A 84 1.24 -7.01 -3.59
CA PRO A 84 -0.18 -7.25 -3.32
C PRO A 84 -1.06 -6.31 -4.16
N ILE A 85 -2.03 -6.89 -4.86
CA ILE A 85 -3.00 -6.15 -5.67
C ILE A 85 -4.40 -6.43 -5.12
N PHE A 86 -5.15 -5.37 -4.86
CA PHE A 86 -6.53 -5.44 -4.36
C PHE A 86 -7.47 -4.67 -5.29
N PRO A 87 -8.65 -5.21 -5.62
CA PRO A 87 -9.66 -4.46 -6.34
C PRO A 87 -10.33 -3.42 -5.45
N ASP A 88 -11.09 -2.52 -6.06
CA ASP A 88 -12.02 -1.67 -5.31
C ASP A 88 -13.03 -2.56 -4.57
N ILE A 89 -13.23 -2.34 -3.27
CA ILE A 89 -14.30 -3.00 -2.49
C ILE A 89 -15.67 -2.64 -3.06
N LEU A 90 -15.86 -1.36 -3.39
CA LEU A 90 -17.06 -0.82 -4.03
C LEU A 90 -16.67 -0.17 -5.38
N PRO A 91 -16.65 -0.94 -6.48
CA PRO A 91 -16.14 -0.45 -7.75
C PRO A 91 -17.02 0.65 -8.35
N GLY A 92 -16.38 1.62 -9.02
CA GLY A 92 -17.07 2.66 -9.79
C GLY A 92 -17.33 3.99 -9.08
N LEU A 93 -16.90 4.15 -7.83
CA LEU A 93 -17.04 5.39 -7.05
C LEU A 93 -15.81 6.31 -7.13
N GLY A 94 -14.95 6.09 -8.13
CA GLY A 94 -13.77 6.89 -8.39
C GLY A 94 -12.70 6.75 -7.28
N PRO A 95 -11.85 7.76 -7.08
CA PRO A 95 -10.73 7.67 -6.15
C PRO A 95 -11.12 7.42 -4.68
N LEU A 96 -12.35 7.71 -4.29
CA LEU A 96 -12.84 7.46 -2.93
C LEU A 96 -13.00 5.95 -2.64
N ALA A 97 -13.43 5.15 -3.63
CA ALA A 97 -13.41 3.68 -3.52
C ALA A 97 -11.98 3.15 -3.43
N GLY A 98 -11.06 3.76 -4.17
CA GLY A 98 -9.64 3.44 -4.08
C GLY A 98 -9.08 3.70 -2.68
N LEU A 99 -9.40 4.86 -2.09
CA LEU A 99 -9.03 5.18 -0.71
C LEU A 99 -9.65 4.19 0.29
N GLN A 100 -10.93 3.86 0.17
CA GLN A 100 -11.58 2.86 1.02
C GLN A 100 -10.81 1.53 1.00
N SER A 101 -10.49 1.06 -0.19
CA SER A 101 -9.80 -0.22 -0.41
C SER A 101 -8.37 -0.18 0.11
N ALA A 102 -7.68 0.94 -0.05
CA ALA A 102 -6.35 1.18 0.52
C ALA A 102 -6.38 1.15 2.05
N LEU A 103 -7.29 1.88 2.68
CA LEU A 103 -7.44 1.93 4.15
C LEU A 103 -7.80 0.56 4.74
N HIS A 104 -8.59 -0.24 4.00
CA HIS A 104 -8.97 -1.58 4.43
C HIS A 104 -7.82 -2.59 4.34
N ASN A 105 -7.06 -2.58 3.24
CA ASN A 105 -6.10 -3.65 2.93
C ASN A 105 -4.66 -3.36 3.37
N ALA A 106 -4.25 -2.10 3.47
CA ALA A 106 -2.91 -1.76 3.97
C ALA A 106 -2.72 -2.30 5.39
N LYS A 107 -1.50 -2.63 5.79
CA LYS A 107 -1.20 -3.13 7.14
C LYS A 107 -0.94 -1.98 8.12
N ALA A 108 -0.18 -0.96 7.71
CA ALA A 108 0.11 0.19 8.56
C ALA A 108 -1.15 1.01 8.89
N GLU A 109 -1.12 1.76 9.99
CA GLU A 109 -2.21 2.68 10.37
C GLU A 109 -2.24 3.94 9.51
N ARG A 110 -1.09 4.36 8.96
CA ARG A 110 -0.97 5.48 8.03
C ARG A 110 -0.55 4.97 6.66
N ILE A 111 -1.28 5.42 5.64
CA ILE A 111 -1.13 4.98 4.27
C ILE A 111 -0.90 6.20 3.38
N PHE A 112 0.18 6.18 2.59
CA PHE A 112 0.33 7.07 1.45
C PHE A 112 -0.60 6.63 0.33
N LEU A 113 -1.58 7.45 -0.03
CA LEU A 113 -2.38 7.28 -1.23
C LEU A 113 -1.70 7.99 -2.40
N LEU A 114 -1.40 7.25 -3.46
CA LEU A 114 -0.67 7.73 -4.64
C LEU A 114 -1.47 7.46 -5.91
N GLY A 115 -1.82 8.49 -6.67
CA GLY A 115 -2.35 8.36 -8.04
C GLY A 115 -1.26 7.92 -9.03
N CYS A 116 -1.62 7.12 -10.04
CA CYS A 116 -0.67 6.59 -11.01
C CYS A 116 -0.14 7.59 -12.07
N ASP A 117 -0.63 8.82 -12.08
CA ASP A 117 -0.28 9.87 -13.05
C ASP A 117 0.85 10.81 -12.59
N MET A 118 1.55 10.45 -11.52
CA MET A 118 2.66 11.22 -10.95
C MET A 118 4.02 10.48 -11.06
N PRO A 119 4.56 10.25 -12.26
CA PRO A 119 5.80 9.49 -12.44
C PRO A 119 7.07 10.22 -11.98
N LEU A 120 6.97 11.53 -11.68
CA LEU A 120 8.04 12.36 -11.12
C LEU A 120 7.90 12.51 -9.60
N LEU A 121 7.40 11.47 -8.93
CA LEU A 121 7.23 11.45 -7.48
C LEU A 121 8.57 11.72 -6.78
N ASN A 122 8.58 12.64 -5.82
CA ASN A 122 9.78 13.02 -5.10
C ASN A 122 9.84 12.31 -3.73
N SER A 123 10.85 11.46 -3.52
CA SER A 123 11.04 10.71 -2.27
C SER A 123 11.36 11.59 -1.06
N GLU A 124 12.05 12.72 -1.24
CA GLU A 124 12.32 13.69 -0.17
C GLU A 124 11.00 14.30 0.35
N LEU A 125 10.07 14.62 -0.54
CA LEU A 125 8.74 15.10 -0.16
C LEU A 125 7.97 14.02 0.62
N LEU A 126 8.01 12.76 0.17
CA LEU A 126 7.38 11.66 0.90
C LEU A 126 7.94 11.54 2.32
N ASN A 127 9.26 11.65 2.48
CA ASN A 127 9.92 11.60 3.78
C ASN A 127 9.53 12.78 4.66
N LEU A 128 9.51 14.01 4.13
CA LEU A 128 9.07 15.20 4.86
C LEU A 128 7.63 15.05 5.38
N MET A 129 6.73 14.54 4.54
CA MET A 129 5.33 14.30 4.94
C MET A 129 5.21 13.25 6.06
N TRP A 130 6.11 12.27 6.11
CA TRP A 130 6.17 11.30 7.20
C TRP A 130 6.61 11.91 8.55
N GLU A 131 7.35 13.01 8.53
CA GLU A 131 7.76 13.76 9.72
C GLU A 131 6.61 14.55 10.36
N ILE A 132 5.52 14.77 9.61
CA ILE A 132 4.32 15.42 10.15
C ILE A 132 3.71 14.53 11.25
N PRO A 133 3.42 15.11 12.43
CA PRO A 133 2.95 14.37 13.60
C PRO A 133 1.74 13.48 13.33
N THR A 134 1.69 12.35 14.03
CA THR A 134 0.72 11.27 13.84
C THR A 134 -0.71 11.63 14.27
N TRP A 135 -0.92 12.71 15.03
CA TRP A 135 -2.27 13.13 15.43
C TRP A 135 -3.11 13.69 14.27
N ALA A 136 -2.48 14.07 13.16
CA ALA A 136 -3.17 14.51 11.96
C ALA A 136 -3.69 13.30 11.16
N PRO A 137 -5.01 13.11 11.01
CA PRO A 137 -5.56 11.96 10.28
C PRO A 137 -5.34 12.06 8.77
N VAL A 138 -5.04 13.26 8.26
CA VAL A 138 -4.69 13.52 6.86
C VAL A 138 -3.49 14.46 6.81
N VAL A 139 -2.52 14.14 5.96
CA VAL A 139 -1.43 15.05 5.55
C VAL A 139 -1.50 15.16 4.04
N ILE A 140 -1.79 16.36 3.54
CA ILE A 140 -2.04 16.63 2.14
C ILE A 140 -1.19 17.84 1.69
N PRO A 141 -0.38 17.72 0.64
CA PRO A 141 0.35 18.85 0.09
C PRO A 141 -0.63 19.78 -0.63
N GLY A 142 -0.36 21.08 -0.51
CA GLY A 142 -1.06 22.13 -1.23
C GLY A 142 -0.14 22.76 -2.27
N THR A 143 -0.67 22.96 -3.47
CA THR A 143 -0.09 23.74 -4.56
C THR A 143 -0.92 25.00 -4.78
N PRO A 144 -0.44 25.98 -5.58
CA PRO A 144 -1.28 27.10 -6.00
C PRO A 144 -2.57 26.68 -6.74
N GLN A 145 -2.62 25.45 -7.27
CA GLN A 145 -3.75 24.88 -8.00
C GLN A 145 -4.76 24.17 -7.07
N GLY A 146 -4.38 23.90 -5.82
CA GLY A 146 -5.24 23.28 -4.83
C GLY A 146 -4.54 22.19 -4.02
N LEU A 147 -5.34 21.36 -3.38
CA LEU A 147 -4.85 20.21 -2.62
C LEU A 147 -4.69 19.00 -3.52
N GLU A 148 -3.69 18.16 -3.24
CA GLU A 148 -3.43 16.92 -3.99
C GLU A 148 -3.85 15.68 -3.18
N PRO A 149 -5.15 15.28 -3.19
CA PRO A 149 -5.65 14.19 -2.35
C PRO A 149 -5.12 12.82 -2.76
N LEU A 150 -4.65 12.68 -3.99
CA LEU A 150 -4.01 11.44 -4.46
C LEU A 150 -2.49 11.47 -4.29
N HIS A 151 -1.97 12.42 -3.51
CA HIS A 151 -0.61 12.47 -3.00
C HIS A 151 -0.70 12.80 -1.51
N ALA A 152 -1.30 11.94 -0.71
CA ALA A 152 -1.59 12.29 0.68
C ALA A 152 -1.45 11.09 1.61
N ILE A 153 -1.12 11.37 2.87
CA ILE A 153 -1.15 10.35 3.92
C ILE A 153 -2.52 10.38 4.57
N TYR A 154 -3.15 9.22 4.65
CA TYR A 154 -4.42 9.01 5.35
C TYR A 154 -4.25 8.03 6.50
N HIS A 155 -4.92 8.29 7.61
CA HIS A 155 -4.98 7.38 8.75
C HIS A 155 -6.20 6.44 8.64
N LYS A 156 -6.06 5.17 9.05
CA LYS A 156 -7.13 4.16 9.05
C LYS A 156 -8.37 4.55 9.84
N SER A 157 -8.25 5.44 10.83
CA SER A 157 -9.40 5.99 11.56
C SER A 157 -10.41 6.72 10.66
N LEU A 158 -10.03 7.07 9.42
CA LEU A 158 -10.92 7.65 8.44
C LEU A 158 -11.82 6.62 7.75
N LEU A 159 -11.54 5.32 7.87
CA LEU A 159 -12.31 4.28 7.17
C LEU A 159 -13.82 4.34 7.47
N PRO A 160 -14.29 4.51 8.72
CA PRO A 160 -15.72 4.70 9.00
C PRO A 160 -16.31 5.95 8.33
N ILE A 161 -15.53 7.04 8.24
CA ILE A 161 -15.96 8.29 7.59
C ILE A 161 -16.07 8.09 6.08
N VAL A 162 -15.09 7.42 5.47
CA VAL A 162 -15.08 7.07 4.05
C VAL A 162 -16.26 6.16 3.72
N ASN A 163 -16.52 5.13 4.53
CA ASN A 163 -17.65 4.21 4.35
C ASN A 163 -19.02 4.92 4.38
N ASN A 164 -19.16 5.99 5.17
CA ASN A 164 -20.41 6.76 5.24
C ASN A 164 -20.61 7.74 4.06
N ARG A 165 -19.65 7.83 3.14
CA ARG A 165 -19.67 8.76 1.99
C ARG A 165 -19.85 8.06 0.64
N ILE A 166 -19.91 6.73 0.65
CA ILE A 166 -19.97 5.87 -0.54
C ILE A 166 -21.18 4.93 -0.50
#